data_AF-A0A2E8PC99-F1
#
_entry.id   AF-A0A2E8PC99-F1
#
_cell.length_a   1.000
_cell.length_b   1.000
_cell.length_c   1.000
_cell.angle_alpha   90.00
_cell.angle_beta   90.00
_cell.angle_gamma   90.00
#
_symmetry.space_group_name_H-M   'P 1'
#
loop_
_entity.id
_entity.type
_entity.pdbx_description
1 polymer ?
#
loop_
_entity_poly.entity_id
_entity_poly.type
_entity_poly.pdbx_seq_one_letter_code
_entity_poly.pdbx_strand_id
1 'polypeptide(L)'
;MSVSVTSGTRSARDARWVAALALVTVTLISIFTIGVASRASEDPAGPGPAIASLGITAALILALAFVIPTAFTWVDVRVTRGWPYIVGGVSALIGLMGWLLVVVSPTTGAAFYRAIRLPQGVVQFWDLRLTLETVDCARWGFNVFESNNGCLADPSIYGPGITWWRFTFGLLTESNTTLLGLLVIVGASIALAWVAKQSFGLAAVVLLAAAVGAPWQLLLERANVDAVVLMIAVFAVWLTRRWNSYWAWSIAALGIWLAGTWKYYPFVLAILLLPVVGLRRGWIVLAGFAAATVAFFVLTWDNVLLSLAASSGMAELGDFVVLGRIPVVARLPETWSAGDVLLVAICLVAIAWGWFLGRTKYLNAPSQRVPVWASLALAGGLLYLSSVALTGFAYGYKAA
;
A
#
# COMPACT_ATOMS: atom_id res chain seq x y z
N MET A 1 12.07 -4.08 -28.66
CA MET A 1 11.05 -4.93 -28.00
C MET A 1 10.70 -6.04 -28.98
N SER A 2 10.80 -7.30 -28.59
CA SER A 2 10.25 -8.42 -29.37
C SER A 2 9.17 -9.10 -28.52
N VAL A 3 7.98 -9.27 -29.09
CA VAL A 3 6.85 -9.95 -28.45
C VAL A 3 6.73 -11.31 -29.12
N SER A 4 6.90 -12.39 -28.35
CA SER A 4 6.67 -13.76 -28.84
C SER A 4 5.52 -14.38 -28.05
N VAL A 5 4.46 -14.79 -28.74
CA VAL A 5 3.34 -15.52 -28.14
C VAL A 5 3.72 -16.99 -28.06
N THR A 6 3.83 -17.55 -26.86
CA THR A 6 4.05 -18.99 -26.65
C THR A 6 2.71 -19.68 -26.46
N SER A 7 2.25 -20.44 -27.47
CA SER A 7 1.03 -21.25 -27.39
C SER A 7 1.32 -22.61 -26.77
N GLY A 8 1.36 -22.68 -25.43
CA GLY A 8 1.20 -23.97 -24.74
C GLY A 8 -0.26 -24.42 -24.85
N THR A 9 -0.51 -25.61 -25.40
CA THR A 9 -1.86 -26.19 -25.50
C THR A 9 -2.43 -26.46 -24.09
N ARG A 10 -3.29 -25.56 -23.61
CA ARG A 10 -4.02 -25.73 -22.32
C ARG A 10 -4.99 -26.91 -22.42
N SER A 11 -5.18 -27.65 -21.32
CA SER A 11 -6.19 -28.70 -21.29
C SER A 11 -7.60 -28.10 -21.45
N ALA A 12 -8.53 -28.85 -22.05
CA ALA A 12 -9.93 -28.41 -22.20
C ALA A 12 -10.60 -28.08 -20.84
N ARG A 13 -10.11 -28.68 -19.75
CA ARG A 13 -10.58 -28.41 -18.38
C ARG A 13 -10.16 -27.01 -17.91
N ASP A 14 -8.95 -26.58 -18.23
CA ASP A 14 -8.44 -25.25 -17.85
C ASP A 14 -9.13 -24.13 -18.63
N ALA A 15 -9.46 -24.38 -19.90
CA ALA A 15 -10.25 -23.46 -20.71
C ALA A 15 -11.66 -23.21 -20.13
N ARG A 16 -12.34 -24.27 -19.65
CA ARG A 16 -13.67 -24.15 -19.01
C ARG A 16 -13.61 -23.35 -17.71
N TRP A 17 -12.58 -23.56 -16.88
CA TRP A 17 -12.39 -22.79 -15.65
C TRP A 17 -12.10 -21.31 -15.90
N VAL A 18 -11.25 -20.99 -16.88
CA VAL A 18 -11.00 -19.60 -17.29
C VAL A 18 -12.29 -18.94 -17.77
N ALA A 19 -13.07 -19.62 -18.62
CA ALA A 19 -14.34 -19.08 -19.10
C ALA A 19 -15.35 -18.85 -17.97
N ALA A 20 -15.48 -19.79 -17.03
CA ALA A 20 -16.36 -19.66 -15.87
C ALA A 20 -15.93 -18.51 -14.94
N LEU A 21 -14.65 -18.42 -14.59
CA LEU A 21 -14.11 -17.34 -13.75
C LEU A 21 -14.25 -15.98 -14.45
N ALA A 22 -13.96 -15.91 -15.75
CA ALA A 22 -14.14 -14.70 -16.54
C ALA A 22 -15.61 -14.25 -16.58
N LEU A 23 -16.53 -15.18 -16.81
CA LEU A 23 -17.97 -14.90 -16.81
C LEU A 23 -18.41 -14.33 -15.46
N VAL A 24 -18.09 -15.01 -14.35
CA VAL A 24 -18.43 -14.54 -13.00
C VAL A 24 -17.83 -13.16 -12.73
N THR A 25 -16.58 -12.94 -13.13
CA THR A 25 -15.89 -11.65 -12.95
C THR A 25 -16.60 -10.53 -13.72
N VAL A 26 -16.93 -10.77 -14.99
CA VAL A 26 -17.66 -9.82 -15.83
C VAL A 26 -19.04 -9.55 -15.24
N THR A 27 -19.75 -10.59 -14.79
CA THR A 27 -21.06 -10.43 -14.13
C THR A 27 -20.96 -9.56 -12.89
N LEU A 28 -19.99 -9.79 -12.00
CA LEU A 28 -19.82 -8.98 -10.79
C LEU A 28 -19.45 -7.53 -11.09
N ILE A 29 -18.55 -7.30 -12.06
CA ILE A 29 -18.18 -5.95 -12.50
C ILE A 29 -19.38 -5.23 -13.14
N SER A 30 -20.18 -5.94 -13.94
CA SER A 30 -21.39 -5.39 -14.55
C SER A 30 -22.44 -5.03 -13.50
N ILE A 31 -22.70 -5.92 -12.52
CA ILE A 31 -23.61 -5.62 -11.40
C ILE A 31 -23.14 -4.38 -10.64
N PHE A 32 -21.84 -4.30 -10.34
CA PHE A 32 -21.25 -3.14 -9.68
C PHE A 32 -21.41 -1.86 -10.51
N THR A 33 -21.08 -1.91 -11.80
CA THR A 33 -21.14 -0.75 -12.71
C THR A 33 -22.57 -0.27 -12.90
N ILE A 34 -23.52 -1.17 -13.07
CA ILE A 34 -24.94 -0.85 -13.20
C ILE A 34 -25.47 -0.24 -11.90
N GLY A 35 -25.13 -0.81 -10.74
CA GLY A 35 -25.54 -0.28 -9.44
C GLY A 35 -24.97 1.11 -9.14
N VAL A 36 -23.75 1.40 -9.61
CA VAL A 36 -23.16 2.75 -9.54
C VAL A 36 -23.86 3.72 -10.50
N ALA A 37 -24.13 3.29 -11.73
CA ALA A 37 -24.77 4.13 -12.74
C ALA A 37 -26.24 4.46 -12.38
N SER A 38 -26.97 3.53 -11.75
CA SER A 38 -28.34 3.77 -11.30
C SER A 38 -28.42 4.84 -10.21
N ARG A 39 -27.40 4.95 -9.34
CA ARG A 39 -27.31 6.04 -8.35
C ARG A 39 -27.16 7.42 -9.00
N ALA A 40 -26.47 7.51 -10.14
CA ALA A 40 -26.40 8.76 -10.91
C ALA A 40 -27.77 9.22 -11.42
N SER A 41 -28.63 8.27 -11.79
CA SER A 41 -29.97 8.58 -12.30
C SER A 41 -30.99 8.88 -11.21
N GLU A 42 -30.80 8.35 -10.00
CA GLU A 42 -31.67 8.61 -8.84
C GLU A 42 -31.49 10.03 -8.29
N ASP A 43 -30.28 10.60 -8.42
CA ASP A 43 -29.96 11.95 -7.97
C ASP A 43 -29.10 12.73 -8.98
N PRO A 44 -29.71 13.20 -10.10
CA PRO A 44 -28.98 13.84 -11.18
C PRO A 44 -28.52 15.28 -10.87
N ALA A 45 -29.12 15.92 -9.86
CA ALA A 45 -28.79 17.30 -9.45
C ALA A 45 -27.92 17.37 -8.19
N GLY A 46 -27.84 16.29 -7.42
CA GLY A 46 -26.95 16.14 -6.26
C GLY A 46 -25.64 15.41 -6.61
N PRO A 47 -25.00 14.71 -5.66
CA PRO A 47 -23.71 14.05 -5.87
C PRO A 47 -23.73 12.86 -6.85
N GLY A 48 -24.89 12.41 -7.34
CA GLY A 48 -25.06 11.22 -8.19
C GLY A 48 -24.07 11.12 -9.37
N PRO A 49 -23.88 12.16 -10.20
CA PRO A 49 -22.93 12.13 -11.31
C PRO A 49 -21.46 11.95 -10.87
N ALA A 50 -21.06 12.56 -9.75
CA ALA A 50 -19.71 12.42 -9.21
C ALA A 50 -19.46 11.01 -8.68
N ILE A 51 -20.44 10.44 -7.98
CA ILE A 51 -20.44 9.06 -7.49
C ILE A 51 -20.31 8.08 -8.66
N ALA A 52 -21.06 8.32 -9.73
CA ALA A 52 -21.03 7.45 -10.90
C ALA A 52 -19.68 7.45 -11.61
N SER A 53 -19.08 8.62 -11.81
CA SER A 53 -17.73 8.75 -12.38
C SER A 53 -16.68 7.99 -11.57
N LEU A 54 -16.76 8.12 -10.25
CA LEU A 54 -15.85 7.45 -9.34
C LEU A 54 -16.05 5.93 -9.28
N GLY A 55 -17.31 5.46 -9.26
CA GLY A 55 -17.60 4.04 -9.30
C GLY A 55 -17.28 3.42 -10.67
N ILE A 56 -17.41 4.14 -11.79
CA ILE A 56 -16.92 3.67 -13.10
C ILE A 56 -15.39 3.52 -13.07
N THR A 57 -14.69 4.47 -12.47
CA THR A 57 -13.23 4.36 -12.26
C THR A 57 -12.89 3.13 -11.43
N ALA A 58 -13.67 2.83 -10.40
CA ALA A 58 -13.54 1.63 -9.58
C ALA A 58 -13.76 0.34 -10.37
N ALA A 59 -14.78 0.31 -11.23
CA ALA A 59 -15.09 -0.82 -12.09
C ALA A 59 -13.94 -1.09 -13.07
N LEU A 60 -13.37 -0.03 -13.65
CA LEU A 60 -12.20 -0.14 -14.53
C LEU A 60 -10.97 -0.66 -13.79
N ILE A 61 -10.66 -0.13 -12.60
CA ILE A 61 -9.55 -0.62 -11.76
C ILE A 61 -9.78 -2.10 -11.41
N LEU A 62 -10.99 -2.46 -11.02
CA LEU A 62 -11.36 -3.84 -10.71
C LEU A 62 -11.18 -4.75 -11.92
N ALA A 63 -11.64 -4.34 -13.10
CA ALA A 63 -11.41 -5.07 -14.35
C ALA A 63 -9.91 -5.26 -14.64
N LEU A 64 -9.12 -4.19 -14.51
CA LEU A 64 -7.66 -4.24 -14.70
C LEU A 64 -6.99 -5.20 -13.70
N ALA A 65 -7.48 -5.29 -12.46
CA ALA A 65 -6.97 -6.21 -11.45
C ALA A 65 -7.14 -7.69 -11.84
N PHE A 66 -8.05 -8.03 -12.75
CA PHE A 66 -8.18 -9.37 -13.32
C PHE A 66 -7.49 -9.54 -14.68
N VAL A 67 -7.57 -8.51 -15.54
CA VAL A 67 -6.97 -8.52 -16.88
C VAL A 67 -5.45 -8.58 -16.81
N ILE A 68 -4.81 -7.76 -15.97
CA ILE A 68 -3.34 -7.69 -15.87
C ILE A 68 -2.75 -9.03 -15.41
N PRO A 69 -3.25 -9.68 -14.33
CA PRO A 69 -2.77 -11.01 -13.95
C PRO A 69 -2.99 -12.09 -15.00
N THR A 70 -4.12 -12.03 -15.72
CA THR A 70 -4.39 -12.95 -16.82
C THR A 70 -3.41 -12.75 -17.98
N ALA A 71 -3.10 -11.50 -18.33
CA ALA A 71 -2.11 -11.16 -19.35
C ALA A 71 -0.70 -11.66 -19.00
N PHE A 72 -0.32 -11.72 -17.72
CA PHE A 72 0.94 -12.36 -17.27
C PHE A 72 1.07 -13.84 -17.63
N THR A 73 -0.03 -14.49 -18.00
CA THR A 73 -0.02 -15.90 -18.44
C THR A 73 0.10 -16.05 -19.96
N TRP A 74 -0.07 -14.98 -20.73
CA TRP A 74 -0.16 -15.04 -22.20
C TRP A 74 0.97 -14.32 -22.91
N VAL A 75 1.56 -13.29 -22.28
CA VAL A 75 2.59 -12.46 -22.90
C VAL A 75 3.91 -12.66 -22.18
N ASP A 76 4.93 -13.12 -22.91
CA ASP A 76 6.31 -13.11 -22.43
C ASP A 76 6.98 -11.78 -22.83
N VAL A 77 7.39 -11.00 -21.84
CA VAL A 77 8.08 -9.72 -22.04
C VAL A 77 9.48 -9.83 -21.50
N ARG A 78 10.46 -9.63 -22.38
CA ARG A 78 11.87 -9.58 -21.99
C ARG A 78 12.31 -8.13 -21.83
N VAL A 79 12.69 -7.78 -20.61
CA VAL A 79 13.30 -6.48 -20.28
C VAL A 79 14.82 -6.59 -20.23
N THR A 80 15.51 -5.51 -20.53
CA THR A 80 16.98 -5.47 -20.52
C THR A 80 17.52 -5.45 -19.09
N ARG A 81 18.81 -5.77 -18.90
CA ARG A 81 19.49 -5.67 -17.59
C ARG A 81 19.46 -4.26 -16.99
N GLY A 82 19.32 -3.23 -17.83
CA GLY A 82 19.21 -1.83 -17.43
C GLY A 82 17.83 -1.44 -16.88
N TRP A 83 16.80 -2.26 -17.09
CA TRP A 83 15.41 -1.92 -16.77
C TRP A 83 15.16 -1.50 -15.32
N PRO A 84 15.74 -2.17 -14.30
CA PRO A 84 15.51 -1.78 -12.91
C PRO A 84 16.00 -0.36 -12.59
N TYR A 85 17.09 0.07 -13.24
CA TYR A 85 17.63 1.42 -13.10
C TYR A 85 16.77 2.46 -13.79
N ILE A 86 16.07 2.10 -14.88
CA ILE A 86 15.08 2.97 -15.52
C ILE A 86 13.90 3.17 -14.58
N VAL A 87 13.36 2.10 -13.99
CA VAL A 87 12.22 2.19 -13.07
C VAL A 87 12.54 3.08 -11.86
N GLY A 88 13.65 2.79 -11.16
CA GLY A 88 14.08 3.61 -10.02
C GLY A 88 14.50 5.02 -10.42
N GLY A 89 15.18 5.16 -11.56
CA GLY A 89 15.65 6.45 -12.08
C GLY A 89 14.49 7.37 -12.45
N VAL A 90 13.44 6.86 -13.10
CA VAL A 90 12.23 7.63 -13.42
C VAL A 90 11.49 8.04 -12.14
N SER A 91 11.35 7.12 -11.18
CA SER A 91 10.78 7.43 -9.86
C SER A 91 11.52 8.59 -9.19
N ALA A 92 12.85 8.49 -9.10
CA ALA A 92 13.69 9.51 -8.48
C ALA A 92 13.66 10.83 -9.25
N LEU A 93 13.72 10.77 -10.59
CA LEU A 93 13.71 11.95 -11.45
C LEU A 93 12.43 12.75 -11.25
N ILE A 94 11.25 12.12 -11.32
CA ILE A 94 9.98 12.82 -11.15
C ILE A 94 9.86 13.40 -9.74
N GLY A 95 10.19 12.62 -8.71
CA GLY A 95 10.12 13.08 -7.32
C GLY A 95 11.07 14.26 -7.03
N LEU A 96 12.34 14.14 -7.42
CA LEU A 96 13.35 15.18 -7.20
C LEU A 96 13.11 16.42 -8.07
N MET A 97 12.67 16.23 -9.31
CA MET A 97 12.33 17.35 -10.19
C MET A 97 11.10 18.10 -9.68
N GLY A 98 10.07 17.39 -9.20
CA GLY A 98 8.91 18.03 -8.57
C GLY A 98 9.31 18.89 -7.38
N TRP A 99 10.14 18.36 -6.48
CA TRP A 99 10.71 19.11 -5.36
C TRP A 99 11.51 20.34 -5.83
N LEU A 100 12.47 20.14 -6.74
CA LEU A 100 13.36 21.20 -7.22
C LEU A 100 12.59 22.33 -7.91
N LEU A 101 11.60 21.98 -8.74
CA LEU A 101 10.77 22.97 -9.43
C LEU A 101 10.01 23.83 -8.45
N VAL A 102 9.46 23.28 -7.36
CA VAL A 102 8.80 24.08 -6.32
C VAL A 102 9.79 25.00 -5.61
N VAL A 103 11.02 24.54 -5.34
CA VAL A 103 12.06 25.37 -4.70
C VAL A 103 12.50 26.53 -5.60
N VAL A 104 12.73 26.27 -6.88
CA VAL A 104 13.25 27.26 -7.83
C VAL A 104 12.15 28.21 -8.32
N SER A 105 10.96 27.68 -8.60
CA SER A 105 9.82 28.43 -9.15
C SER A 105 8.49 27.80 -8.70
N PRO A 106 7.89 28.28 -7.60
CA PRO A 106 6.65 27.73 -7.07
C PRO A 106 5.52 27.64 -8.10
N THR A 107 5.42 28.60 -9.03
CA THR A 107 4.44 28.59 -10.11
C THR A 107 4.67 27.46 -11.12
N THR A 108 5.93 27.23 -11.51
CA THR A 108 6.31 26.12 -12.38
C THR A 108 6.13 24.78 -11.68
N GLY A 109 6.49 24.67 -10.40
CA GLY A 109 6.25 23.47 -9.59
C GLY A 109 4.76 23.14 -9.48
N ALA A 110 3.91 24.13 -9.20
CA ALA A 110 2.47 23.94 -9.17
C ALA A 110 1.90 23.52 -10.54
N ALA A 111 2.39 24.12 -11.64
CA ALA A 111 2.00 23.72 -12.99
C ALA A 111 2.42 22.27 -13.30
N PHE A 112 3.62 21.86 -12.88
CA PHE A 112 4.11 20.50 -13.01
C PHE A 112 3.21 19.50 -12.28
N TYR A 113 2.90 19.74 -10.99
CA TYR A 113 2.02 18.86 -10.21
C TYR A 113 0.61 18.78 -10.78
N ARG A 114 0.05 19.88 -11.27
CA ARG A 114 -1.24 19.87 -11.99
C ARG A 114 -1.18 19.04 -13.28
N ALA A 115 -0.09 19.14 -14.05
CA ALA A 115 0.08 18.38 -15.29
C ALA A 115 0.08 16.87 -15.04
N ILE A 116 0.71 16.42 -13.95
CA ILE A 116 0.69 15.00 -13.54
C ILE A 116 -0.50 14.63 -12.64
N ARG A 117 -1.48 15.54 -12.48
CA ARG A 117 -2.71 15.38 -11.68
C ARG A 117 -2.44 14.97 -10.22
N LEU A 118 -1.40 15.52 -9.64
CA LEU A 118 -0.99 15.22 -8.27
C LEU A 118 -1.35 16.40 -7.35
N PRO A 119 -2.10 16.16 -6.25
CA PRO A 119 -2.45 17.22 -5.31
C PRO A 119 -1.22 17.62 -4.48
N GLN A 120 -0.72 18.82 -4.70
CA GLN A 120 0.42 19.37 -3.96
C GLN A 120 0.06 19.62 -2.49
N GLY A 121 1.02 19.42 -1.58
CA GLY A 121 0.89 19.82 -0.19
C GLY A 121 0.86 21.34 -0.01
N VAL A 122 0.28 21.79 1.09
CA VAL A 122 0.32 23.21 1.49
C VAL A 122 1.77 23.63 1.80
N VAL A 123 2.61 22.68 2.23
CA VAL A 123 4.07 22.79 2.33
C VAL A 123 4.73 21.53 1.76
N GLN A 124 6.00 21.63 1.39
CA GLN A 124 6.79 20.49 0.92
C GLN A 124 6.91 19.41 2.00
N PHE A 125 6.85 18.14 1.58
CA PHE A 125 6.97 16.98 2.48
C PHE A 125 6.00 17.04 3.67
N TRP A 126 4.78 17.54 3.43
CA TRP A 126 3.77 17.83 4.45
C TRP A 126 3.61 16.71 5.49
N ASP A 127 3.47 15.46 5.05
CA ASP A 127 3.21 14.34 5.97
C ASP A 127 4.44 14.04 6.85
N LEU A 128 5.65 14.13 6.28
CA LEU A 128 6.89 13.99 7.05
C LEU A 128 7.06 15.15 8.03
N ARG A 129 6.75 16.38 7.61
CA ARG A 129 6.85 17.57 8.46
C ARG A 129 5.97 17.43 9.70
N LEU A 130 4.69 17.10 9.51
CA LEU A 130 3.74 16.88 10.61
C LEU A 130 4.19 15.74 11.54
N THR A 131 4.78 14.69 10.97
CA THR A 131 5.34 13.59 11.75
C THR A 131 6.50 14.07 12.62
N LEU A 132 7.42 14.86 12.06
CA LEU A 132 8.59 15.36 12.79
C LEU A 132 8.24 16.46 13.79
N GLU A 133 7.22 17.26 13.52
CA GLU A 133 6.63 18.20 14.47
C GLU A 133 6.03 17.46 15.68
N THR A 134 5.33 16.35 15.45
CA THR A 134 4.87 15.45 16.53
C THR A 134 6.06 14.97 17.37
N VAL A 135 7.17 14.60 16.74
CA VAL A 135 8.38 14.14 17.43
C VAL A 135 9.00 15.25 18.28
N ASP A 136 9.06 16.48 17.76
CA ASP A 136 9.62 17.63 18.46
C ASP A 136 8.74 18.04 19.65
N CYS A 137 7.42 18.09 19.49
CA CYS A 137 6.48 18.29 20.59
C CYS A 137 6.65 17.23 21.70
N ALA A 138 6.74 15.95 21.32
CA ALA A 138 6.97 14.87 22.27
C ALA A 138 8.35 14.93 22.94
N ARG A 139 9.35 15.54 22.28
CA ARG A 139 10.68 15.81 22.83
C ARG A 139 10.64 16.92 23.89
N TRP A 140 9.80 17.93 23.68
CA TRP A 140 9.60 19.03 24.64
C TRP A 140 8.69 18.69 25.82
N GLY A 141 8.15 17.47 25.86
CA GLY A 141 7.37 16.97 26.99
C GLY A 141 5.86 17.13 26.84
N PHE A 142 5.37 17.57 25.68
CA PHE A 142 3.94 17.66 25.40
C PHE A 142 3.33 16.26 25.19
N ASN A 143 2.12 16.04 25.71
CA ASN A 143 1.34 14.86 25.37
C ASN A 143 0.68 15.06 23.99
N VAL A 144 1.32 14.54 22.95
CA VAL A 144 0.89 14.71 21.57
C VAL A 144 -0.42 14.00 21.22
N PHE A 145 -0.94 13.16 22.11
CA PHE A 145 -2.23 12.47 21.92
C PHE A 145 -3.42 13.21 22.55
N GLU A 146 -3.16 14.29 23.28
CA GLU A 146 -4.20 15.15 23.86
C GLU A 146 -4.56 16.31 22.93
N SER A 147 -5.84 16.68 22.93
CA SER A 147 -6.32 17.89 22.28
C SER A 147 -5.86 19.13 23.03
N ASN A 148 -5.63 20.22 22.30
CA ASN A 148 -5.17 21.49 22.86
C ASN A 148 -3.91 21.36 23.75
N ASN A 149 -3.00 20.43 23.40
CA ASN A 149 -1.75 20.23 24.14
C ASN A 149 -0.79 21.43 24.07
N GLY A 150 -1.12 22.47 23.29
CA GLY A 150 -0.36 23.73 23.18
C GLY A 150 0.80 23.66 22.19
N CYS A 151 1.04 22.51 21.56
CA CYS A 151 2.11 22.31 20.57
C CYS A 151 1.59 21.92 19.19
N LEU A 152 0.69 20.92 19.12
CA LEU A 152 0.04 20.50 17.88
C LEU A 152 -1.36 21.12 17.75
N ALA A 153 -1.78 21.41 16.52
CA ALA A 153 -3.14 21.84 16.21
C ALA A 153 -4.18 20.74 16.51
N ASP A 154 -3.86 19.51 16.13
CA ASP A 154 -4.71 18.33 16.33
C ASP A 154 -3.93 17.23 17.07
N PRO A 155 -4.62 16.35 17.83
CA PRO A 155 -4.00 15.16 18.38
C PRO A 155 -3.32 14.31 17.31
N SER A 156 -2.17 13.73 17.66
CA SER A 156 -1.43 12.85 16.75
C SER A 156 -2.24 11.58 16.46
N ILE A 157 -2.45 11.33 15.16
CA ILE A 157 -3.14 10.12 14.67
C ILE A 157 -2.19 8.93 14.49
N TYR A 158 -0.89 9.13 14.74
CA TYR A 158 0.15 8.11 14.63
C TYR A 158 0.17 7.22 15.87
N GLY A 159 0.72 6.01 15.74
CA GLY A 159 0.97 5.14 16.87
C GLY A 159 2.06 5.70 17.80
N PRO A 160 2.03 5.35 19.11
CA PRO A 160 2.98 5.85 20.10
C PRO A 160 4.45 5.66 19.77
N GLY A 161 4.79 4.64 18.97
CA GLY A 161 6.16 4.37 18.57
C GLY A 161 6.80 5.50 17.76
N ILE A 162 6.00 6.37 17.12
CA ILE A 162 6.55 7.53 16.42
C ILE A 162 7.30 8.47 17.38
N THR A 163 6.83 8.58 18.63
CA THR A 163 7.44 9.46 19.63
C THR A 163 8.83 8.98 20.05
N TRP A 164 9.18 7.70 19.82
CA TRP A 164 10.51 7.17 20.12
C TRP A 164 11.59 7.78 19.22
N TRP A 165 11.22 8.37 18.09
CA TRP A 165 12.14 9.13 17.23
C TRP A 165 12.75 10.33 17.96
N ARG A 166 12.16 10.78 19.08
CA ARG A 166 12.75 11.84 19.91
C ARG A 166 14.14 11.49 20.44
N PHE A 167 14.45 10.19 20.55
CA PHE A 167 15.72 9.67 21.05
C PHE A 167 16.84 9.61 20.00
N THR A 168 16.63 10.09 18.77
CA THR A 168 17.67 10.08 17.72
C THR A 168 18.64 11.27 17.78
N PHE A 169 18.92 11.80 18.98
CA PHE A 169 19.88 12.90 19.19
C PHE A 169 19.69 14.11 18.26
N GLY A 170 18.44 14.50 17.96
CA GLY A 170 18.13 15.65 17.11
C GLY A 170 18.22 15.41 15.60
N LEU A 171 18.46 14.17 15.14
CA LEU A 171 18.45 13.87 13.69
C LEU A 171 17.04 13.91 13.10
N LEU A 172 16.06 13.31 13.78
CA LEU A 172 14.64 13.31 13.40
C LEU A 172 13.95 14.48 14.09
N THR A 173 13.98 15.64 13.43
CA THR A 173 13.39 16.92 13.87
C THR A 173 12.80 17.63 12.66
N GLU A 174 11.79 18.47 12.88
CA GLU A 174 11.08 19.21 11.84
C GLU A 174 12.03 20.05 11.00
N SER A 175 13.08 20.65 11.60
CA SER A 175 14.06 21.45 10.86
C SER A 175 14.83 20.68 9.79
N ASN A 176 14.90 19.35 9.91
CA ASN A 176 15.57 18.46 8.96
C ASN A 176 14.62 17.87 7.90
N THR A 177 13.35 18.29 7.86
CA THR A 177 12.32 17.74 6.96
C THR A 177 12.78 17.67 5.51
N THR A 178 13.40 18.74 4.97
CA THR A 178 13.84 18.77 3.57
C THR A 178 14.87 17.69 3.27
N LEU A 179 15.90 17.56 4.11
CA LEU A 179 16.94 16.55 3.94
C LEU A 179 16.35 15.14 4.04
N LEU A 180 15.53 14.89 5.07
CA LEU A 180 14.90 13.59 5.30
C LEU A 180 13.92 13.24 4.17
N GLY A 181 13.16 14.21 3.65
CA GLY A 181 12.25 14.03 2.53
C GLY A 181 12.97 13.64 1.24
N LEU A 182 14.10 14.28 0.94
CA LEU A 182 14.95 13.90 -0.18
C LEU A 182 15.53 12.49 -0.02
N LEU A 183 15.96 12.13 1.19
CA LEU A 183 16.44 10.78 1.50
C LEU A 183 15.31 9.73 1.33
N VAL A 184 14.07 10.06 1.70
CA VAL A 184 12.91 9.20 1.45
C VAL A 184 12.67 9.00 -0.05
N ILE A 185 12.74 10.06 -0.87
CA ILE A 185 12.61 9.95 -2.33
C ILE A 185 13.65 8.99 -2.91
N VAL A 186 14.91 9.17 -2.53
CA VAL A 186 16.03 8.36 -3.01
C VAL A 186 15.88 6.91 -2.52
N GLY A 187 15.64 6.72 -1.23
CA GLY A 187 15.50 5.40 -0.61
C GLY A 187 14.34 4.59 -1.20
N ALA A 188 13.17 5.20 -1.35
CA ALA A 188 12.00 4.56 -1.94
C ALA A 188 12.24 4.21 -3.42
N SER A 189 12.91 5.09 -4.17
CA SER A 189 13.28 4.83 -5.57
C SER A 189 14.30 3.68 -5.71
N ILE A 190 15.25 3.56 -4.77
CA ILE A 190 16.18 2.42 -4.70
C ILE A 190 15.43 1.13 -4.36
N ALA A 191 14.49 1.18 -3.41
CA ALA A 191 13.66 0.03 -3.06
C ALA A 191 12.83 -0.43 -4.26
N LEU A 192 12.25 0.50 -5.02
CA LEU A 192 11.51 0.20 -6.25
C LEU A 192 12.42 -0.40 -7.34
N ALA A 193 13.62 0.14 -7.54
CA ALA A 193 14.61 -0.43 -8.44
C ALA A 193 14.98 -1.86 -8.03
N TRP A 194 15.13 -2.11 -6.73
CA TRP A 194 15.41 -3.45 -6.22
C TRP A 194 14.26 -4.42 -6.50
N VAL A 195 13.00 -4.02 -6.29
CA VAL A 195 11.83 -4.84 -6.64
C VAL A 195 11.78 -5.09 -8.16
N ALA A 196 12.07 -4.08 -8.98
CA ALA A 196 12.12 -4.20 -10.43
C ALA A 196 13.20 -5.18 -10.90
N LYS A 197 14.35 -5.25 -10.21
CA LYS A 197 15.42 -6.22 -10.49
C LYS A 197 15.00 -7.67 -10.26
N GLN A 198 14.00 -7.89 -9.42
CA GLN A 198 13.50 -9.21 -9.06
C GLN A 198 12.22 -9.58 -9.82
N SER A 199 11.73 -8.65 -10.65
CA SER A 199 10.51 -8.78 -11.44
C SER A 199 10.83 -9.13 -12.88
N PHE A 200 9.97 -9.92 -13.52
CA PHE A 200 10.14 -10.40 -14.89
C PHE A 200 8.85 -10.25 -15.68
N GLY A 201 8.92 -10.31 -17.01
CA GLY A 201 7.72 -10.21 -17.84
C GLY A 201 7.07 -8.84 -17.77
N LEU A 202 5.76 -8.81 -17.98
CA LEU A 202 4.96 -7.59 -17.85
C LEU A 202 5.03 -6.97 -16.43
N ALA A 203 5.39 -7.73 -15.37
CA ALA A 203 5.45 -7.18 -14.02
C ALA A 203 6.52 -6.08 -13.91
N ALA A 204 7.62 -6.24 -14.64
CA ALA A 204 8.65 -5.21 -14.75
C ALA A 204 8.13 -3.94 -15.43
N VAL A 205 7.19 -4.06 -16.39
CA VAL A 205 6.56 -2.91 -17.07
C VAL A 205 5.54 -2.24 -16.15
N VAL A 206 4.75 -3.01 -15.41
CA VAL A 206 3.80 -2.50 -14.41
C VAL A 206 4.53 -1.67 -13.35
N LEU A 207 5.73 -2.04 -12.93
CA LEU A 207 6.53 -1.24 -12.00
C LEU A 207 6.97 0.11 -12.55
N LEU A 208 7.18 0.24 -13.87
CA LEU A 208 7.43 1.54 -14.49
C LEU A 208 6.16 2.41 -14.48
N ALA A 209 5.00 1.81 -14.75
CA ALA A 209 3.72 2.51 -14.65
C ALA A 209 3.44 2.94 -13.19
N ALA A 210 3.76 2.09 -12.22
CA ALA A 210 3.71 2.43 -10.79
C ALA A 210 4.68 3.58 -10.47
N ALA A 211 5.91 3.55 -10.99
CA ALA A 211 6.92 4.58 -10.77
C ALA A 211 6.46 5.99 -11.20
N VAL A 212 5.65 6.09 -12.26
CA VAL A 212 5.10 7.39 -12.72
C VAL A 212 3.68 7.66 -12.21
N GLY A 213 3.07 6.67 -11.55
CA GLY A 213 1.69 6.73 -11.10
C GLY A 213 1.50 7.76 -10.00
N ALA A 214 0.36 8.45 -10.03
CA ALA A 214 0.01 9.45 -9.02
C ALA A 214 0.11 8.94 -7.58
N PRO A 215 -0.27 7.69 -7.23
CA PRO A 215 -0.11 7.20 -5.85
C PRO A 215 1.34 7.19 -5.37
N TRP A 216 2.23 6.62 -6.19
CA TRP A 216 3.65 6.54 -5.87
C TRP A 216 4.27 7.93 -5.80
N GLN A 217 3.98 8.79 -6.77
CA GLN A 217 4.52 10.15 -6.78
C GLN A 217 3.98 11.00 -5.63
N LEU A 218 2.73 10.78 -5.20
CA LEU A 218 2.14 11.47 -4.05
C LEU A 218 2.80 11.01 -2.76
N LEU A 219 3.08 9.71 -2.63
CA LEU A 219 3.84 9.15 -1.52
C LEU A 219 5.21 9.84 -1.36
N LEU A 220 5.91 10.07 -2.49
CA LEU A 220 7.20 10.74 -2.55
C LEU A 220 7.12 12.24 -2.27
N GLU A 221 6.16 12.94 -2.87
CA GLU A 221 5.94 14.38 -2.66
C GLU A 221 5.65 14.72 -1.19
N ARG A 222 4.92 13.84 -0.51
CA ARG A 222 4.63 13.95 0.92
C ARG A 222 5.77 13.46 1.83
N ALA A 223 6.77 12.77 1.25
CA ALA A 223 7.75 11.97 1.98
C ALA A 223 7.12 11.13 3.10
N ASN A 224 5.96 10.54 2.82
CA ASN A 224 5.14 9.91 3.84
C ASN A 224 5.89 8.73 4.50
N VAL A 225 5.70 8.56 5.81
CA VAL A 225 6.26 7.45 6.59
C VAL A 225 5.95 6.08 5.97
N ASP A 226 4.86 5.96 5.22
CA ASP A 226 4.50 4.75 4.48
C ASP A 226 5.56 4.33 3.45
N ALA A 227 6.30 5.28 2.86
CA ALA A 227 7.45 4.97 2.03
C ALA A 227 8.54 4.23 2.83
N VAL A 228 8.74 4.63 4.09
CA VAL A 228 9.65 3.94 5.01
C VAL A 228 9.16 2.54 5.35
N VAL A 229 7.85 2.36 5.53
CA VAL A 229 7.25 1.02 5.72
C VAL A 229 7.53 0.11 4.52
N LEU A 230 7.38 0.62 3.29
CA LEU A 230 7.73 -0.13 2.07
C LEU A 230 9.22 -0.45 2.00
N MET A 231 10.09 0.49 2.34
CA MET A 231 11.54 0.25 2.43
C MET A 231 11.87 -0.84 3.46
N ILE A 232 11.21 -0.86 4.62
CA ILE A 232 11.36 -1.90 5.64
C ILE A 232 10.94 -3.27 5.10
N ALA A 233 9.81 -3.35 4.38
CA ALA A 233 9.37 -4.61 3.78
C ALA A 233 10.39 -5.14 2.74
N VAL A 234 10.88 -4.26 1.87
CA VAL A 234 11.93 -4.61 0.88
C VAL A 234 13.23 -5.03 1.57
N PHE A 235 13.66 -4.29 2.59
CA PHE A 235 14.85 -4.61 3.38
C PHE A 235 14.72 -5.95 4.11
N ALA A 236 13.59 -6.22 4.75
CA ALA A 236 13.32 -7.48 5.42
C ALA A 236 13.45 -8.67 4.46
N VAL A 237 12.89 -8.55 3.25
CA VAL A 237 13.04 -9.58 2.21
C VAL A 237 14.49 -9.71 1.75
N TRP A 238 15.17 -8.60 1.46
CA TRP A 238 16.57 -8.63 1.05
C TRP A 238 17.46 -9.30 2.09
N LEU A 239 17.31 -8.91 3.36
CA LEU A 239 18.11 -9.37 4.49
C LEU A 239 17.95 -10.87 4.72
N THR A 240 16.71 -11.34 4.82
CA THR A 240 16.37 -12.75 5.10
C THR A 240 16.71 -13.67 3.92
N ARG A 241 16.66 -13.17 2.68
CA ARG A 241 17.16 -13.90 1.50
C ARG A 241 18.68 -14.00 1.49
N ARG A 242 19.37 -12.93 1.89
CA ARG A 242 20.84 -12.88 1.89
C ARG A 242 21.43 -13.74 3.02
N TRP A 243 20.75 -13.75 4.17
CA TRP A 243 21.14 -14.50 5.37
C TRP A 243 19.91 -15.18 5.99
N ASN A 244 19.75 -16.48 5.72
CA ASN A 244 18.69 -17.26 6.32
C ASN A 244 19.08 -17.74 7.73
N SER A 245 19.12 -16.81 8.69
CA SER A 245 19.62 -17.04 10.05
C SER A 245 18.81 -16.25 11.08
N TYR A 246 18.90 -16.66 12.35
CA TYR A 246 18.10 -16.08 13.43
C TYR A 246 18.18 -14.56 13.52
N TRP A 247 19.40 -14.01 13.55
CA TRP A 247 19.59 -12.56 13.71
C TRP A 247 18.93 -11.79 12.56
N ALA A 248 19.01 -12.29 11.33
CA ALA A 248 18.42 -11.64 10.16
C ALA A 248 16.89 -11.61 10.25
N TRP A 249 16.28 -12.72 10.67
CA TRP A 249 14.85 -12.79 10.92
C TRP A 249 14.41 -11.94 12.12
N SER A 250 15.23 -11.85 13.17
CA SER A 250 14.98 -10.99 14.32
C SER A 250 15.04 -9.50 13.96
N ILE A 251 16.01 -9.08 13.13
CA ILE A 251 16.09 -7.70 12.63
C ILE A 251 14.88 -7.38 11.73
N ALA A 252 14.50 -8.30 10.85
CA ALA A 252 13.30 -8.14 10.02
C ALA A 252 12.03 -7.98 10.88
N ALA A 253 11.87 -8.85 11.89
CA ALA A 253 10.75 -8.79 12.83
C ALA A 253 10.74 -7.48 13.63
N LEU A 254 11.90 -7.02 14.12
CA LEU A 254 12.03 -5.75 14.82
C LEU A 254 11.66 -4.57 13.92
N GLY A 255 12.14 -4.53 12.69
CA GLY A 255 11.81 -3.45 11.74
C GLY A 255 10.31 -3.39 11.43
N ILE A 256 9.69 -4.55 11.18
CA ILE A 256 8.23 -4.64 10.96
C ILE A 256 7.46 -4.21 12.21
N TRP A 257 7.90 -4.65 13.39
CA TRP A 257 7.26 -4.31 14.66
C TRP A 257 7.33 -2.80 14.90
N LEU A 258 8.51 -2.20 14.75
CA LEU A 258 8.70 -0.75 14.86
C LEU A 258 7.79 0.01 13.88
N ALA A 259 7.72 -0.40 12.62
CA ALA A 259 6.79 0.19 11.66
C ALA A 259 5.33 0.11 12.14
N GLY A 260 4.92 -1.04 12.69
CA GLY A 260 3.59 -1.24 13.26
C GLY A 260 3.30 -0.33 14.45
N THR A 261 4.32 0.02 15.24
CA THR A 261 4.17 0.99 16.34
C THR A 261 4.02 2.44 15.86
N TRP A 262 4.38 2.75 14.60
CA TRP A 262 4.21 4.09 14.00
C TRP A 262 2.83 4.28 13.38
N LYS A 263 2.33 3.25 12.70
CA LYS A 263 0.96 3.18 12.19
C LYS A 263 0.53 1.72 12.33
N TYR A 264 -0.60 1.42 12.95
CA TYR A 264 -0.92 0.05 13.36
C TYR A 264 -1.05 -0.96 12.20
N TYR A 265 -1.41 -0.52 10.99
CA TYR A 265 -1.62 -1.42 9.84
C TYR A 265 -0.34 -2.18 9.39
N PRO A 266 0.90 -1.64 9.51
CA PRO A 266 2.11 -2.42 9.24
C PRO A 266 2.33 -3.67 10.08
N PHE A 267 1.62 -3.89 11.19
CA PHE A 267 1.68 -5.20 11.86
C PHE A 267 1.30 -6.36 10.94
N VAL A 268 0.51 -6.11 9.88
CA VAL A 268 0.15 -7.14 8.89
C VAL A 268 1.35 -7.62 8.06
N LEU A 269 2.44 -6.85 7.98
CA LEU A 269 3.69 -7.28 7.35
C LEU A 269 4.33 -8.47 8.07
N ALA A 270 3.86 -8.85 9.27
CA ALA A 270 4.28 -10.07 9.96
C ALA A 270 4.11 -11.33 9.10
N ILE A 271 3.25 -11.31 8.07
CA ILE A 271 3.13 -12.38 7.08
C ILE A 271 4.46 -12.67 6.35
N LEU A 272 5.35 -11.67 6.22
CA LEU A 272 6.70 -11.80 5.67
C LEU A 272 7.59 -12.69 6.53
N LEU A 273 7.28 -12.84 7.83
CA LEU A 273 8.05 -13.64 8.78
C LEU A 273 7.70 -15.12 8.71
N LEU A 274 6.56 -15.51 8.09
CA LEU A 274 6.13 -16.91 8.02
C LEU A 274 7.20 -17.89 7.54
N PRO A 275 8.06 -17.59 6.54
CA PRO A 275 9.09 -18.53 6.11
C PRO A 275 10.12 -18.89 7.20
N VAL A 276 10.21 -18.13 8.30
CA VAL A 276 11.10 -18.43 9.42
C VAL A 276 10.81 -19.78 10.07
N VAL A 277 9.59 -20.31 9.97
CA VAL A 277 9.22 -21.64 10.50
C VAL A 277 10.04 -22.77 9.85
N GLY A 278 10.62 -22.52 8.67
CA GLY A 278 11.56 -23.44 8.03
C GLY A 278 12.91 -23.57 8.74
N LEU A 279 13.23 -22.68 9.70
CA LEU A 279 14.38 -22.81 10.58
C LEU A 279 14.04 -23.65 11.81
N ARG A 280 14.96 -24.51 12.24
CA ARG A 280 14.83 -25.25 13.51
C ARG A 280 14.64 -24.23 14.63
N ARG A 281 13.52 -24.28 15.37
CA ARG A 281 13.10 -23.30 16.41
C ARG A 281 12.88 -21.87 15.88
N GLY A 282 12.59 -21.68 14.59
CA GLY A 282 12.25 -20.36 14.03
C GLY A 282 10.96 -19.76 14.61
N TRP A 283 10.09 -20.60 15.16
CA TRP A 283 8.88 -20.18 15.87
C TRP A 283 9.14 -19.19 17.02
N ILE A 284 10.35 -19.17 17.60
CA ILE A 284 10.74 -18.22 18.65
C ILE A 284 10.65 -16.78 18.15
N VAL A 285 11.02 -16.51 16.89
CA VAL A 285 10.92 -15.17 16.29
C VAL A 285 9.46 -14.74 16.17
N LEU A 286 8.58 -15.66 15.72
CA LEU A 286 7.14 -15.39 15.62
C LEU A 286 6.49 -15.20 16.99
N ALA A 287 6.83 -16.05 17.96
CA ALA A 287 6.33 -15.95 19.33
C ALA A 287 6.79 -14.65 19.99
N GLY A 288 8.05 -14.25 19.81
CA GLY A 288 8.58 -12.98 20.31
C GLY A 288 7.88 -11.79 19.67
N PHE A 289 7.69 -11.80 18.34
CA PHE A 289 6.94 -10.76 17.63
C PHE A 289 5.50 -10.66 18.13
N ALA A 290 4.80 -11.79 18.25
CA ALA A 290 3.42 -11.84 18.72
C ALA A 290 3.29 -11.34 20.17
N ALA A 291 4.15 -11.80 21.07
CA ALA A 291 4.17 -11.36 22.46
C ALA A 291 4.44 -9.85 22.58
N ALA A 292 5.42 -9.33 21.85
CA ALA A 292 5.71 -7.90 21.82
C ALA A 292 4.55 -7.08 21.25
N THR A 293 3.87 -7.59 20.21
CA THR A 293 2.70 -6.95 19.60
C THR A 293 1.52 -6.90 20.57
N VAL A 294 1.20 -8.02 21.22
CA VAL A 294 0.13 -8.09 22.23
C VAL A 294 0.44 -7.16 23.41
N ALA A 295 1.66 -7.21 23.94
CA ALA A 295 2.06 -6.32 25.02
C ALA A 295 1.94 -4.84 24.62
N PHE A 296 2.35 -4.48 23.40
CA PHE A 296 2.18 -3.12 22.87
C PHE A 296 0.71 -2.71 22.83
N PHE A 297 -0.16 -3.50 22.20
CA PHE A 297 -1.60 -3.19 22.14
C PHE A 297 -2.25 -3.05 23.51
N VAL A 298 -1.88 -3.89 24.47
CA VAL A 298 -2.37 -3.80 25.86
C VAL A 298 -1.91 -2.51 26.53
N LEU A 299 -0.64 -2.15 26.37
CA LEU A 299 -0.06 -0.95 27.00
C LEU A 299 -0.49 0.36 26.33
N THR A 300 -0.90 0.32 25.06
CA THR A 300 -1.26 1.50 24.28
C THR A 300 -2.72 1.49 23.83
N TRP A 301 -3.59 0.77 24.53
CA TRP A 301 -4.97 0.54 24.11
C TRP A 301 -5.74 1.84 23.83
N ASP A 302 -5.60 2.85 24.69
CA ASP A 302 -6.29 4.14 24.51
C ASP A 302 -5.82 4.87 23.23
N ASN A 303 -4.53 4.79 22.90
CA ASN A 303 -4.00 5.37 21.67
C ASN A 303 -4.46 4.61 20.42
N VAL A 304 -4.72 3.30 20.55
CA VAL A 304 -5.30 2.49 19.47
C VAL A 304 -6.73 2.96 19.20
N LEU A 305 -7.52 3.12 20.25
CA LEU A 305 -8.89 3.64 20.15
C LEU A 305 -8.92 5.06 19.56
N LEU A 306 -8.01 5.94 19.98
CA LEU A 306 -7.86 7.28 19.41
C LEU A 306 -7.58 7.25 17.91
N SER A 307 -6.61 6.44 17.48
CA SER A 307 -6.22 6.33 16.06
C SER A 307 -7.35 5.73 15.20
N LEU A 308 -8.07 4.74 15.73
CA LEU A 308 -9.26 4.19 15.07
C LEU A 308 -10.38 5.23 14.96
N ALA A 309 -10.65 5.98 16.04
CA ALA A 309 -11.66 7.03 16.06
C ALA A 309 -11.33 8.18 15.09
N ALA A 310 -10.07 8.62 15.03
CA ALA A 310 -9.62 9.64 14.08
C ALA A 310 -9.76 9.17 12.63
N SER A 311 -9.47 7.90 12.36
CA SER A 311 -9.65 7.31 11.03
C SER A 311 -11.13 7.26 10.61
N SER A 312 -12.04 7.02 11.57
CA SER A 312 -13.49 7.08 11.32
C SER A 312 -14.05 8.51 11.26
N GLY A 313 -13.44 9.48 11.96
CA GLY A 313 -13.90 10.87 12.06
C GLY A 313 -13.51 11.75 10.87
N MET A 314 -12.44 11.43 10.14
CA MET A 314 -12.10 12.09 8.87
C MET A 314 -13.05 11.71 7.71
N ALA A 315 -14.16 11.02 8.01
CA ALA A 315 -15.15 10.54 7.07
C ALA A 315 -16.42 11.41 6.98
N GLU A 316 -16.36 12.72 7.28
CA GLU A 316 -17.45 13.63 6.93
C GLU A 316 -17.49 13.86 5.41
N LEU A 317 -18.15 12.96 4.69
CA LEU A 317 -18.48 13.10 3.26
C LEU A 317 -19.66 12.19 2.84
N GLY A 318 -20.76 12.21 3.60
CA GLY A 318 -22.05 11.60 3.18
C GLY A 318 -22.05 10.10 2.86
N ASP A 319 -23.26 9.56 2.64
CA ASP A 319 -23.54 8.11 2.56
C ASP A 319 -23.19 7.45 1.22
N PHE A 320 -21.93 7.48 0.74
CA PHE A 320 -21.63 6.84 -0.55
C PHE A 320 -20.35 5.98 -0.65
N VAL A 321 -20.54 4.80 -1.25
CA VAL A 321 -19.50 3.80 -1.53
C VAL A 321 -18.76 4.20 -2.80
N VAL A 322 -17.69 4.96 -2.65
CA VAL A 322 -16.67 5.09 -3.68
C VAL A 322 -15.34 4.64 -3.08
N LEU A 323 -14.58 3.85 -3.86
CA LEU A 323 -13.16 3.53 -3.68
C LEU A 323 -12.51 4.15 -2.44
N GLY A 324 -12.55 3.40 -1.34
CA GLY A 324 -11.70 3.63 -0.17
C GLY A 324 -12.02 4.87 0.67
N ARG A 325 -13.30 5.22 0.88
CA ARG A 325 -13.65 6.32 1.81
C ARG A 325 -14.73 6.05 2.85
N ILE A 326 -15.44 4.92 2.79
CA ILE A 326 -16.22 4.44 3.95
C ILE A 326 -15.55 3.14 4.43
N PRO A 327 -14.92 3.14 5.62
CA PRO A 327 -14.33 1.93 6.17
C PRO A 327 -15.39 0.85 6.35
N VAL A 328 -15.06 -0.42 6.08
CA VAL A 328 -15.93 -1.56 6.41
C VAL A 328 -16.30 -1.51 7.90
N VAL A 329 -15.37 -1.07 8.75
CA VAL A 329 -15.58 -0.93 10.19
C VAL A 329 -16.66 0.10 10.55
N ALA A 330 -16.80 1.18 9.77
CA ALA A 330 -17.87 2.16 9.98
C ALA A 330 -19.27 1.62 9.64
N ARG A 331 -19.36 0.49 8.92
CA ARG A 331 -20.63 -0.16 8.55
C ARG A 331 -20.97 -1.41 9.36
N LEU A 332 -20.02 -1.92 10.14
CA LEU A 332 -20.24 -3.10 10.99
C LEU A 332 -21.41 -3.00 12.00
N PRO A 333 -21.84 -1.81 12.46
CA PRO A 333 -23.04 -1.72 13.31
C PRO A 333 -24.36 -1.84 12.53
N GLU A 334 -24.36 -1.65 11.20
CA GLU A 334 -25.56 -1.66 10.36
C GLU A 334 -25.75 -3.02 9.66
N THR A 335 -27.00 -3.37 9.35
CA THR A 335 -27.32 -4.60 8.62
C THR A 335 -26.57 -4.65 7.29
N TRP A 336 -25.98 -5.81 6.96
CA TRP A 336 -25.21 -6.01 5.73
C TRP A 336 -26.00 -5.53 4.51
N SER A 337 -25.44 -4.57 3.76
CA SER A 337 -26.04 -4.08 2.54
C SER A 337 -25.70 -4.99 1.36
N ALA A 338 -26.45 -4.87 0.26
CA ALA A 338 -26.13 -5.55 -1.00
C ALA A 338 -24.71 -5.22 -1.51
N GLY A 339 -24.20 -4.03 -1.21
CA GLY A 339 -22.84 -3.61 -1.54
C GLY A 339 -21.76 -4.39 -0.78
N ASP A 340 -22.02 -4.74 0.47
CA ASP A 340 -21.07 -5.51 1.31
C ASP A 340 -21.01 -6.97 0.85
N VAL A 341 -22.15 -7.56 0.49
CA VAL A 341 -22.22 -8.90 -0.13
C VAL A 341 -21.47 -8.93 -1.46
N LEU A 342 -21.65 -7.90 -2.29
CA LEU A 342 -20.95 -7.77 -3.57
C LEU A 342 -19.43 -7.65 -3.38
N LEU A 343 -18.97 -6.89 -2.39
CA LEU A 343 -17.55 -6.78 -2.04
C LEU A 343 -16.97 -8.14 -1.63
N VAL A 344 -17.66 -8.87 -0.73
CA VAL A 344 -17.25 -10.22 -0.32
C VAL A 344 -17.17 -11.16 -1.52
N ALA A 345 -18.17 -11.13 -2.41
CA ALA A 345 -18.17 -11.95 -3.62
C ALA A 345 -16.98 -11.62 -4.54
N ILE A 346 -16.67 -10.34 -4.74
CA ILE A 346 -15.49 -9.90 -5.50
C ILE A 346 -14.20 -10.41 -4.87
N CYS A 347 -14.05 -10.32 -3.54
CA CYS A 347 -12.89 -10.84 -2.82
C CYS A 347 -12.73 -12.36 -3.00
N LEU A 348 -13.82 -13.13 -2.90
CA LEU A 348 -13.80 -14.58 -3.11
C LEU A 348 -13.38 -14.94 -4.54
N VAL A 349 -13.86 -14.20 -5.54
CA VAL A 349 -13.48 -14.39 -6.95
C VAL A 349 -12.01 -14.02 -7.18
N ALA A 350 -11.51 -12.96 -6.54
CA ALA A 350 -10.09 -12.61 -6.58
C ALA A 350 -9.19 -13.72 -5.99
N ILE A 351 -9.60 -14.32 -4.87
CA ILE A 351 -8.90 -15.47 -4.27
C ILE A 351 -8.91 -16.65 -5.24
N ALA A 352 -10.07 -16.96 -5.85
CA ALA A 352 -10.20 -18.05 -6.81
C ALA A 352 -9.31 -17.84 -8.05
N TRP A 353 -9.25 -16.62 -8.59
CA TRP A 353 -8.34 -16.24 -9.67
C TRP A 353 -6.87 -16.41 -9.29
N GLY A 354 -6.46 -15.91 -8.12
CA GLY A 354 -5.09 -16.05 -7.63
C GLY A 354 -4.68 -17.52 -7.50
N TRP A 355 -5.56 -18.36 -6.94
CA TRP A 355 -5.32 -19.79 -6.81
C TRP A 355 -5.22 -20.50 -8.18
N PHE A 356 -6.14 -20.21 -9.10
CA PHE A 356 -6.14 -20.80 -10.43
C PHE A 356 -4.90 -20.42 -11.26
N LEU A 357 -4.53 -19.14 -11.27
CA LEU A 357 -3.34 -18.64 -11.97
C LEU A 357 -2.05 -19.22 -11.36
N GLY A 358 -1.98 -19.34 -10.03
CA GLY A 358 -0.87 -19.97 -9.35
C GLY A 358 -0.69 -21.44 -9.75
N ARG A 359 -1.79 -22.21 -9.80
CA ARG A 359 -1.77 -23.63 -10.18
C ARG A 359 -1.34 -23.85 -11.63
N THR A 360 -1.80 -23.00 -12.55
CA THR A 360 -1.54 -23.17 -14.00
C THR A 360 -0.11 -22.81 -14.39
N LYS A 361 0.52 -21.84 -13.73
CA LYS A 361 1.88 -21.39 -14.04
C LYS A 361 2.97 -22.22 -13.35
N TYR A 362 2.65 -22.85 -12.21
CA TYR A 362 3.60 -23.62 -11.41
C TYR A 362 3.13 -25.05 -11.13
N LEU A 363 2.87 -25.81 -12.20
CA LEU A 363 2.46 -27.23 -12.13
C LEU A 363 3.43 -28.11 -11.33
N ASN A 364 4.71 -27.74 -11.29
CA ASN A 364 5.78 -28.42 -10.54
C ASN A 364 6.42 -27.49 -9.48
N ALA A 365 5.63 -26.66 -8.79
CA ALA A 365 6.15 -25.85 -7.69
C ALA A 365 6.85 -26.77 -6.67
N PRO A 366 8.12 -26.54 -6.32
CA PRO A 366 8.79 -27.35 -5.31
C PRO A 366 7.97 -27.31 -4.02
N SER A 367 7.55 -28.50 -3.57
CA SER A 367 6.85 -28.67 -2.32
C SER A 367 7.72 -28.13 -1.18
N GLN A 368 7.12 -27.30 -0.32
CA GLN A 368 7.47 -27.02 1.08
C GLN A 368 7.85 -25.58 1.47
N ARG A 369 8.03 -24.60 0.57
CA ARG A 369 8.26 -23.20 1.01
C ARG A 369 7.52 -22.18 0.15
N VAL A 370 6.69 -21.34 0.79
CA VAL A 370 6.11 -20.15 0.16
C VAL A 370 7.26 -19.28 -0.33
N PRO A 371 7.37 -18.99 -1.65
CA PRO A 371 8.43 -18.14 -2.14
C PRO A 371 8.27 -16.74 -1.55
N VAL A 372 9.37 -16.14 -1.08
CA VAL A 372 9.35 -14.84 -0.37
C VAL A 372 8.65 -13.74 -1.20
N TRP A 373 8.65 -13.84 -2.53
CA TRP A 373 7.91 -12.95 -3.43
C TRP A 373 6.39 -13.04 -3.29
N ALA A 374 5.86 -14.25 -3.09
CA ALA A 374 4.45 -14.43 -2.82
C ALA A 374 4.09 -13.83 -1.46
N SER A 375 4.96 -13.98 -0.45
CA SER A 375 4.80 -13.31 0.84
C SER A 375 4.84 -11.79 0.70
N LEU A 376 5.73 -11.23 -0.13
CA LEU A 376 5.81 -9.79 -0.38
C LEU A 376 4.57 -9.23 -1.09
N ALA A 377 4.08 -9.92 -2.11
CA ALA A 377 2.84 -9.55 -2.78
C ALA A 377 1.62 -9.65 -1.84
N LEU A 378 1.55 -10.71 -1.03
CA LEU A 378 0.51 -10.88 -0.02
C LEU A 378 0.58 -9.79 1.05
N ALA A 379 1.79 -9.47 1.53
CA ALA A 379 2.01 -8.42 2.53
C ALA A 379 1.60 -7.04 2.00
N GLY A 380 1.96 -6.70 0.76
CA GLY A 380 1.51 -5.46 0.12
C GLY A 380 0.00 -5.39 -0.07
N GLY A 381 -0.63 -6.47 -0.53
CA GLY A 381 -2.08 -6.55 -0.66
C GLY A 381 -2.80 -6.42 0.69
N LEU A 382 -2.28 -7.06 1.74
CA LEU A 382 -2.83 -6.97 3.09
C LEU A 382 -2.62 -5.59 3.73
N LEU A 383 -1.47 -4.95 3.50
CA LEU A 383 -1.21 -3.57 3.92
C LEU A 383 -2.24 -2.61 3.33
N TYR A 384 -2.49 -2.73 2.02
CA TYR A 384 -3.50 -1.95 1.33
C TYR A 384 -4.90 -2.22 1.89
N LEU A 385 -5.30 -3.48 2.00
CA LEU A 385 -6.63 -3.86 2.50
C LEU A 385 -6.85 -3.42 3.95
N SER A 386 -5.86 -3.59 4.83
CA SER A 386 -5.97 -3.16 6.23
C SER A 386 -6.09 -1.64 6.35
N SER A 387 -5.33 -0.87 5.59
CA SER A 387 -5.41 0.60 5.65
C SER A 387 -6.62 1.19 4.92
N VAL A 388 -7.03 0.61 3.80
CA VAL A 388 -8.05 1.20 2.92
C VAL A 388 -9.42 0.58 3.18
N ALA A 389 -9.52 -0.74 3.26
CA ALA A 389 -10.80 -1.40 3.45
C ALA A 389 -11.25 -1.34 4.91
N LEU A 390 -10.35 -1.56 5.88
CA LEU A 390 -10.75 -1.56 7.29
C LEU A 390 -10.83 -0.15 7.88
N THR A 391 -9.84 0.71 7.61
CA THR A 391 -9.75 2.05 8.24
C THR A 391 -10.18 3.20 7.34
N GLY A 392 -10.47 2.99 6.05
CA GLY A 392 -10.99 4.03 5.15
C GLY A 392 -10.03 5.19 4.90
N PHE A 393 -8.72 5.00 5.18
CA PHE A 393 -7.77 6.10 5.31
C PHE A 393 -6.84 6.22 4.09
N ALA A 394 -6.70 7.47 3.61
CA ALA A 394 -5.65 7.94 2.71
C ALA A 394 -5.40 7.14 1.41
N TYR A 395 -6.48 6.70 0.75
CA TYR A 395 -6.44 5.93 -0.51
C TYR A 395 -5.42 6.45 -1.55
N GLY A 396 -5.27 7.77 -1.66
CA GLY A 396 -4.48 8.43 -2.72
C GLY A 396 -3.05 7.89 -2.88
N TYR A 397 -2.31 7.71 -1.78
CA TYR A 397 -0.95 7.18 -1.80
C TYR A 397 -0.83 5.74 -1.30
N LYS A 398 -1.87 5.18 -0.66
CA LYS A 398 -1.84 3.78 -0.17
C LYS A 398 -1.82 2.74 -1.29
N ALA A 399 -2.26 3.13 -2.49
CA ALA A 399 -2.19 2.29 -3.69
C ALA A 399 -0.78 2.19 -4.31
N ALA A 400 0.19 2.96 -3.82
CA ALA A 400 1.61 2.89 -4.18
C ALA A 400 2.25 1.60 -3.62
#